data_AF-A0A953ATM1-F1
#
_entry.id   AF-A0A953ATM1-F1
#
_cell.length_a   1.000
_cell.length_b   1.000
_cell.length_c   1.000
_cell.angle_alpha   90.00
_cell.angle_beta   90.00
_cell.angle_gamma   90.00
#
_symmetry.space_group_name_H-M   'P 1'
#
loop_
_entity.id
_entity.type
_entity.pdbx_description
1 polymer ?
#
loop_
_entity_poly.entity_id
_entity_poly.type
_entity_poly.pdbx_seq_one_letter_code
_entity_poly.pdbx_strand_id
1 'polypeptide(L)'
;MSRPSYKKALEDAIAEYESLRRERDALEARMAQLAQTIGSLSRLCGLKAGVELGITDACRAILRSSKRALTPTEIRDQLQAMGFDLSKYANGLAAIHTVLKRLHGAGEADLQETPERKQGYAWKGTSYVPFDIATLMKLWDDKR
;
A
#
# COMPACT_ATOMS: atom_id res chain seq x y z
N MET A 1 17.73 5.54 -35.90
CA MET A 1 16.44 5.80 -35.22
C MET A 1 16.55 7.13 -34.50
N SER A 2 15.74 8.13 -34.89
CA SER A 2 15.98 9.53 -34.51
C SER A 2 15.40 9.87 -33.14
N ARG A 3 16.09 10.72 -32.35
CA ARG A 3 15.67 11.25 -31.03
C ARG A 3 14.19 11.64 -30.89
N PRO A 4 13.50 12.21 -31.91
CA PRO A 4 12.07 12.53 -31.83
C PRO A 4 11.17 11.31 -31.56
N SER A 5 11.58 10.12 -32.02
CA SER A 5 10.81 8.87 -31.81
C SER A 5 10.85 8.39 -30.36
N TYR A 6 11.96 8.65 -29.64
CA TYR A 6 12.08 8.26 -28.23
C TYR A 6 11.35 9.24 -27.30
N LYS A 7 11.32 10.54 -27.64
CA LYS A 7 10.56 11.54 -26.88
C LYS A 7 9.06 11.21 -26.88
N LYS A 8 8.51 10.91 -28.06
CA LYS A 8 7.09 10.53 -28.19
C LYS A 8 6.77 9.24 -27.42
N ALA A 9 7.62 8.21 -27.53
CA ALA A 9 7.43 6.97 -26.78
C ALA A 9 7.48 7.18 -25.26
N LEU A 10 8.31 8.11 -24.77
CA LEU A 10 8.38 8.46 -23.35
C LEU A 10 7.13 9.22 -22.89
N GLU A 11 6.65 10.18 -23.68
CA GLU A 11 5.40 10.91 -23.41
C GLU A 11 4.19 9.97 -23.35
N ASP A 12 4.09 9.03 -24.30
CA ASP A 12 3.03 8.03 -24.35
C ASP A 12 3.08 7.12 -23.11
N ALA A 13 4.28 6.64 -22.73
CA ALA A 13 4.45 5.80 -21.54
C ALA A 13 4.11 6.51 -20.22
N ILE A 14 4.44 7.81 -20.12
CA ILE A 14 4.06 8.66 -18.96
C ILE A 14 2.54 8.78 -18.87
N ALA A 15 1.88 9.10 -19.99
CA ALA A 15 0.43 9.25 -20.03
C ALA A 15 -0.30 7.95 -19.66
N GLU A 16 0.19 6.81 -20.14
CA GLU A 16 -0.33 5.48 -19.79
C GLU A 16 -0.15 5.18 -18.30
N TYR A 17 1.03 5.43 -17.74
CA TYR A 17 1.30 5.27 -16.31
C TYR A 17 0.35 6.11 -15.45
N GLU A 18 0.11 7.37 -15.81
CA GLU A 18 -0.83 8.21 -15.08
C GLU A 18 -2.28 7.71 -15.18
N SER A 19 -2.69 7.16 -16.33
CA SER A 19 -4.02 6.54 -16.47
C SER A 19 -4.19 5.35 -15.55
N LEU A 20 -3.25 4.39 -15.62
CA LEU A 20 -3.25 3.20 -14.77
C LEU A 20 -3.21 3.58 -13.28
N ARG A 21 -2.48 4.64 -12.94
CA ARG A 21 -2.43 5.17 -11.57
C ARG A 21 -3.80 5.66 -11.10
N ARG A 22 -4.54 6.40 -11.94
CA ARG A 22 -5.92 6.86 -11.66
C ARG A 22 -6.89 5.69 -11.55
N GLU A 23 -6.80 4.71 -12.44
CA GLU A 23 -7.66 3.52 -12.44
C GLU A 23 -7.48 2.71 -11.14
N ARG A 24 -6.23 2.51 -10.72
CA ARG A 24 -5.93 1.87 -9.44
C ARG A 24 -6.50 2.65 -8.25
N ASP A 25 -6.37 3.97 -8.21
CA ASP A 25 -6.94 4.77 -7.12
C ASP A 25 -8.48 4.65 -7.07
N ALA A 26 -9.14 4.63 -8.23
CA ALA A 26 -10.58 4.40 -8.31
C ALA A 26 -10.99 3.00 -7.83
N LEU A 27 -10.22 1.97 -8.20
CA LEU A 27 -10.43 0.60 -7.73
C LEU A 27 -10.24 0.48 -6.20
N GLU A 28 -9.24 1.14 -5.63
CA GLU A 28 -9.05 1.16 -4.17
C GLU A 28 -10.22 1.82 -3.44
N ALA A 29 -10.73 2.93 -3.96
CA ALA A 29 -11.93 3.58 -3.40
C ALA A 29 -13.15 2.64 -3.44
N ARG A 30 -13.35 1.93 -4.56
CA ARG A 30 -14.43 0.94 -4.73
C ARG A 30 -14.28 -0.21 -3.73
N MET A 31 -13.07 -0.73 -3.53
CA MET A 31 -12.79 -1.80 -2.57
C MET A 31 -13.11 -1.35 -1.13
N ALA A 32 -12.74 -0.13 -0.75
CA ALA A 32 -13.04 0.42 0.58
C ALA A 32 -14.56 0.54 0.80
N GLN A 33 -15.30 1.05 -0.19
CA GLN A 33 -16.76 1.15 -0.13
C GLN A 33 -17.43 -0.22 0.01
N LEU A 34 -16.97 -1.21 -0.75
CA LEU A 34 -17.47 -2.58 -0.67
C LEU A 34 -17.17 -3.21 0.69
N ALA A 35 -15.97 -3.02 1.23
CA ALA A 35 -15.62 -3.51 2.57
C ALA A 35 -16.54 -2.93 3.65
N GLN A 36 -16.86 -1.63 3.59
CA GLN A 36 -17.80 -0.99 4.50
C GLN A 36 -19.23 -1.56 4.35
N THR A 37 -19.66 -1.79 3.11
CA THR A 37 -20.97 -2.38 2.81
C THR A 37 -21.06 -3.80 3.37
N ILE A 38 -20.05 -4.62 3.11
CA ILE A 38 -19.95 -5.99 3.62
C ILE A 38 -19.98 -5.97 5.15
N GLY A 39 -19.18 -5.14 5.81
CA GLY A 39 -19.18 -5.04 7.28
C GLY A 39 -20.54 -4.65 7.87
N SER A 40 -21.27 -3.75 7.20
CA SER A 40 -22.61 -3.33 7.61
C SER A 40 -23.63 -4.46 7.44
N LEU A 41 -23.62 -5.12 6.27
CA LEU A 41 -24.53 -6.23 5.97
C LEU A 41 -24.25 -7.47 6.83
N SER A 42 -22.99 -7.83 7.06
CA SER A 42 -22.60 -8.93 7.95
C SER A 42 -23.21 -8.74 9.35
N ARG A 43 -23.14 -7.51 9.89
CA ARG A 43 -23.73 -7.18 11.20
C ARG A 43 -25.25 -7.35 11.22
N LEU A 44 -25.94 -6.91 10.17
CA LEU A 44 -27.40 -7.07 10.04
C LEU A 44 -27.80 -8.54 9.93
N CYS A 45 -26.99 -9.38 9.29
CA CYS A 45 -27.23 -10.81 9.16
C CYS A 45 -26.86 -11.61 10.44
N GLY A 46 -26.47 -10.96 11.54
CA GLY A 46 -26.02 -11.65 12.75
C GLY A 46 -24.71 -12.44 12.57
N LEU A 47 -24.05 -12.27 11.42
CA LEU A 47 -22.72 -12.80 11.19
C LEU A 47 -21.77 -11.92 12.00
N LYS A 48 -20.93 -12.52 12.85
CA LYS A 48 -19.79 -11.80 13.42
C LYS A 48 -19.02 -11.22 12.24
N ALA A 49 -19.11 -9.91 12.07
CA ALA A 49 -18.50 -9.17 10.98
C ALA A 49 -16.97 -9.17 11.17
N GLY A 50 -16.35 -10.32 10.93
CA GLY A 50 -15.05 -10.36 10.31
C GLY A 50 -15.33 -10.68 8.87
N VAL A 51 -15.22 -9.70 7.97
CA VAL A 51 -14.48 -10.06 6.76
C VAL A 51 -13.20 -10.64 7.32
N GLU A 52 -12.99 -11.95 7.19
CA GLU A 52 -11.70 -12.54 7.52
C GLU A 52 -10.71 -11.99 6.50
N LEU A 53 -10.36 -10.71 6.65
CA LEU A 53 -9.16 -10.15 6.07
C LEU A 53 -8.08 -11.13 6.50
N GLY A 54 -7.39 -11.74 5.54
CA GLY A 54 -6.19 -12.46 5.91
C GLY A 54 -5.29 -11.48 6.66
N ILE A 55 -4.45 -11.97 7.58
CA ILE A 55 -3.48 -11.11 8.29
C ILE A 55 -2.67 -10.23 7.33
N THR A 56 -2.52 -10.67 6.08
CA THR A 56 -1.98 -9.87 4.97
C THR A 56 -2.79 -8.62 4.67
N ASP A 57 -4.08 -8.76 4.38
CA ASP A 57 -4.93 -7.65 3.97
C ASP A 57 -5.17 -6.69 5.12
N ALA A 58 -5.20 -7.22 6.36
CA ALA A 58 -5.28 -6.41 7.57
C ALA A 58 -3.98 -5.58 7.77
N CYS A 59 -2.80 -6.18 7.59
CA CYS A 59 -1.53 -5.43 7.59
C CYS A 59 -1.49 -4.38 6.47
N ARG A 60 -1.98 -4.72 5.26
CA ARG A 60 -2.07 -3.78 4.13
C ARG A 60 -2.95 -2.58 4.48
N ALA A 61 -4.12 -2.81 5.08
CA ALA A 61 -5.04 -1.75 5.49
C ALA A 61 -4.40 -0.80 6.53
N ILE A 62 -3.73 -1.35 7.55
CA ILE A 62 -3.00 -0.56 8.56
C ILE A 62 -1.93 0.31 7.90
N LEU A 63 -1.05 -0.31 7.12
CA LEU A 63 0.05 0.39 6.47
C LEU A 63 -0.46 1.51 5.56
N ARG A 64 -1.52 1.27 4.78
CA ARG A 64 -2.14 2.27 3.89
C ARG A 64 -2.76 3.44 4.65
N SER A 65 -3.37 3.17 5.80
CA SER A 65 -4.00 4.20 6.64
C SER A 65 -2.98 5.04 7.41
N SER A 66 -1.76 4.52 7.60
CA SER A 66 -0.70 5.20 8.35
C SER A 66 0.03 6.22 7.50
N LYS A 67 0.23 7.42 8.06
CA LYS A 67 1.08 8.46 7.47
C LYS A 67 2.56 8.29 7.78
N ARG A 68 2.92 7.31 8.62
CA ARG A 68 4.29 7.06 9.09
C ARG A 68 4.64 5.58 9.04
N ALA A 69 5.93 5.29 9.12
CA ALA A 69 6.42 3.95 9.35
C ALA A 69 5.89 3.39 10.69
N LEU A 70 5.47 2.13 10.67
CA LEU A 70 4.98 1.40 11.84
C LEU A 70 5.87 0.18 12.10
N THR A 71 6.25 0.00 13.36
CA THR A 71 6.92 -1.20 13.82
C THR A 71 5.94 -2.39 13.82
N PRO A 72 6.44 -3.63 13.72
CA PRO A 72 5.61 -4.85 13.80
C PRO A 72 4.75 -4.92 15.07
N THR A 73 5.24 -4.38 16.20
CA THR A 73 4.50 -4.27 17.45
C THR A 73 3.35 -3.27 17.35
N GLU A 74 3.55 -2.11 16.72
CA GLU A 74 2.47 -1.14 16.53
C GLU A 74 1.38 -1.68 15.58
N ILE A 75 1.78 -2.43 14.56
CA ILE A 75 0.84 -3.10 13.65
C ILE A 75 0.02 -4.14 14.41
N ARG A 76 0.64 -4.94 15.27
CA ARG A 76 -0.07 -5.88 16.15
C ARG A 76 -1.09 -5.16 17.03
N ASP A 77 -0.69 -4.08 17.67
CA ASP A 77 -1.55 -3.35 18.61
C ASP A 77 -2.74 -2.72 17.87
N GLN A 78 -2.54 -2.22 16.64
CA GLN A 78 -3.63 -1.74 15.78
C GLN A 78 -4.54 -2.88 15.30
N LEU A 79 -3.99 -4.05 14.93
CA LEU A 79 -4.80 -5.22 14.58
C LEU A 79 -5.73 -5.61 15.73
N GLN A 80 -5.20 -5.66 16.96
CA GLN A 80 -5.98 -5.95 18.16
C GLN A 80 -7.04 -4.87 18.42
N ALA A 81 -6.70 -3.59 18.27
CA ALA A 81 -7.63 -2.48 18.43
C ALA A 81 -8.80 -2.53 17.43
N MET A 82 -8.57 -3.08 16.23
CA MET A 82 -9.61 -3.32 15.22
C MET A 82 -10.41 -4.61 15.45
N GLY A 83 -10.13 -5.36 16.51
CA GLY A 83 -10.80 -6.63 16.83
C GLY A 83 -10.32 -7.82 16.00
N PHE A 84 -9.14 -7.73 15.38
CA PHE A 84 -8.53 -8.86 14.68
C PHE A 84 -8.08 -9.92 15.67
N ASP A 85 -8.59 -11.14 15.52
CA ASP A 85 -8.22 -12.25 16.38
C ASP A 85 -6.86 -12.82 15.96
N LEU A 86 -5.83 -12.55 16.76
CA LEU A 86 -4.49 -13.10 16.59
C LEU A 86 -4.29 -14.44 17.31
N SER A 87 -5.25 -14.90 18.13
CA SER A 87 -5.13 -16.14 18.90
C SER A 87 -5.11 -17.40 18.01
N LYS A 88 -5.65 -17.28 16.80
CA LYS A 88 -5.58 -18.29 15.72
C LYS A 88 -4.18 -18.52 15.15
N TYR A 89 -3.19 -17.69 15.50
CA TYR A 89 -1.78 -17.89 15.12
C TYR A 89 -0.97 -18.35 16.34
N ALA A 90 -0.15 -19.39 16.17
CA ALA A 90 0.78 -19.84 17.21
C ALA A 90 1.70 -18.71 17.71
N ASN A 91 2.05 -17.78 16.83
CA ASN A 91 2.69 -16.52 17.20
C ASN A 91 2.25 -15.41 16.21
N GLY A 92 1.32 -14.56 16.65
CA GLY A 92 0.80 -13.46 15.84
C GLY A 92 1.90 -12.48 15.38
N LEU A 93 2.91 -12.22 16.20
CA LEU A 93 4.01 -11.31 15.84
C LEU A 93 4.90 -11.91 14.75
N ALA A 94 5.20 -13.21 14.82
CA ALA A 94 5.95 -13.91 13.77
C ALA A 94 5.19 -13.93 12.43
N ALA A 95 3.87 -14.11 12.48
CA ALA A 95 3.01 -14.03 11.30
C ALA A 95 3.04 -12.62 10.68
N ILE A 96 2.96 -11.56 11.50
CA ILE A 96 3.10 -10.16 11.06
C ILE A 96 4.46 -9.93 10.40
N HIS A 97 5.57 -10.34 11.04
CA HIS A 97 6.91 -10.20 10.45
C HIS A 97 7.03 -10.88 9.09
N THR A 98 6.44 -12.08 8.94
CA THR A 98 6.46 -12.83 7.68
C THR A 98 5.70 -12.08 6.58
N VAL A 99 4.51 -11.54 6.91
CA VAL A 99 3.73 -10.71 5.99
C VAL A 99 4.50 -9.47 5.58
N LEU A 100 5.10 -8.74 6.53
CA LEU A 100 5.82 -7.49 6.25
C LEU A 100 7.05 -7.71 5.37
N LYS A 101 7.82 -8.77 5.64
CA LYS A 101 8.94 -9.17 4.76
C LYS A 101 8.46 -9.47 3.34
N ARG A 102 7.32 -10.16 3.19
CA ARG A 102 6.76 -10.46 1.87
C ARG A 102 6.26 -9.20 1.16
N LEU A 103 5.56 -8.30 1.87
CA LEU A 103 5.11 -7.02 1.30
C LEU A 103 6.28 -6.14 0.88
N HIS A 104 7.37 -6.15 1.65
CA HIS A 104 8.61 -5.48 1.28
C HIS A 104 9.26 -6.09 0.04
N GLY A 105 9.39 -7.43 -0.01
CA GLY A 105 9.91 -8.14 -1.17
C GLY A 105 9.06 -7.94 -2.43
N ALA A 106 7.74 -7.74 -2.28
CA ALA A 106 6.81 -7.41 -3.36
C ALA A 106 6.84 -5.92 -3.77
N GLY A 107 7.58 -5.07 -3.04
CA GLY A 107 7.64 -3.63 -3.29
C GLY A 107 6.38 -2.85 -2.85
N GLU A 108 5.48 -3.45 -2.07
CA GLU A 108 4.27 -2.81 -1.53
C GLU A 108 4.57 -1.98 -0.27
N ALA A 109 5.66 -2.30 0.45
CA ALA A 109 6.08 -1.61 1.66
C ALA A 109 7.59 -1.37 1.68
N ASP A 110 8.03 -0.30 2.33
CA ASP A 110 9.46 0.00 2.47
C ASP A 110 9.86 0.12 3.94
N LEU A 111 11.13 -0.18 4.21
CA LEU A 111 11.71 0.02 5.52
C LEU A 111 12.07 1.51 5.69
N GLN A 112 11.55 2.12 6.74
CA GLN A 112 11.77 3.53 7.06
C GLN A 112 11.98 3.70 8.57
N GLU A 113 12.69 4.74 8.97
CA GLU A 113 12.79 5.09 10.40
C GLU A 113 11.47 5.67 10.90
N THR A 114 11.01 5.17 12.05
CA THR A 114 9.88 5.73 12.78
C THR A 114 10.29 7.02 13.52
N PRO A 115 9.35 7.86 13.98
CA PRO A 115 9.65 9.02 14.82
C PRO A 115 10.47 8.66 16.08
N GLU A 116 10.35 7.45 16.60
CA GLU A 116 11.17 6.94 17.72
C GLU A 116 12.54 6.37 17.31
N ARG A 117 13.01 6.64 16.09
CA ARG A 117 14.28 6.13 15.52
C ARG A 117 14.39 4.59 15.51
N LYS A 118 13.26 3.91 15.33
CA LYS A 118 13.22 2.45 15.13
C LYS A 118 13.00 2.13 13.67
N GLN A 119 13.42 0.96 13.20
CA GLN A 119 13.01 0.49 11.87
C GLN A 119 11.54 0.07 11.90
N GLY A 120 10.75 0.68 11.02
CA GLY A 120 9.36 0.35 10.77
C GLY A 120 9.10 0.10 9.28
N TYR A 121 7.88 -0.32 8.99
CA TYR A 121 7.38 -0.48 7.63
C TYR A 121 6.42 0.66 7.32
N ALA A 122 6.64 1.33 6.21
CA ALA A 122 5.70 2.30 5.65
C ALA A 122 5.09 1.71 4.38
N TRP A 123 3.81 1.99 4.14
CA TRP A 123 3.22 1.66 2.85
C TRP A 123 3.99 2.41 1.77
N LYS A 124 4.51 1.66 0.81
CA LYS A 124 5.00 2.25 -0.43
C LYS A 124 3.74 2.51 -1.23
N GLY A 125 3.13 3.65 -0.95
CA GLY A 125 2.06 4.18 -1.78
C GLY A 125 2.48 4.02 -3.23
N THR A 126 1.53 3.87 -4.13
CA THR A 126 1.72 4.08 -5.57
C THR A 126 2.05 5.56 -5.90
N SER A 127 2.76 6.20 -4.98
CA SER A 127 3.66 7.33 -5.10
C SER A 127 5.12 6.85 -5.22
N TYR A 128 5.39 5.58 -5.53
CA TYR A 128 6.67 5.22 -6.14
C TYR A 128 6.70 5.80 -7.56
N VAL A 129 7.11 7.06 -7.59
CA VAL A 129 7.79 7.66 -8.73
C VAL A 129 9.26 7.26 -8.58
N PRO A 130 9.78 6.24 -9.30
CA PRO A 130 11.23 6.02 -9.36
C PRO A 130 11.94 7.29 -9.85
N PHE A 131 11.19 8.14 -10.55
CA PHE A 131 11.61 9.43 -11.04
C PHE A 131 10.45 10.42 -10.94
N ASP A 132 10.71 11.62 -10.44
CA ASP A 132 9.80 12.73 -10.63
C ASP A 132 9.73 13.05 -12.13
N ILE A 133 8.57 12.79 -12.74
CA ILE A 133 8.35 12.97 -14.19
C ILE A 133 8.53 14.44 -14.59
N ALA A 134 8.16 15.38 -13.71
CA ALA A 134 8.39 16.81 -13.95
C ALA A 134 9.90 17.12 -13.95
N THR A 135 10.66 16.47 -13.07
CA THR A 135 12.13 16.58 -13.03
C THR A 135 12.79 15.88 -14.24
N LEU A 136 12.31 14.71 -14.67
CA LEU A 136 12.82 14.04 -15.88
C LEU A 136 12.56 14.84 -17.16
N MET A 137 11.36 15.40 -17.30
CA MET A 137 11.02 16.25 -18.44
C MET A 137 11.86 17.53 -18.44
N LYS A 138 12.06 18.17 -17.28
CA LYS A 138 12.96 19.33 -17.14
C LYS A 138 14.42 18.98 -17.49
N LEU A 139 14.97 17.89 -16.95
CA LEU A 139 16.33 17.42 -17.24
C LEU A 139 16.54 17.07 -18.73
N TRP A 140 15.47 16.66 -19.41
CA TRP A 140 15.51 16.34 -20.83
C TRP A 140 15.43 17.59 -21.73
N ASP A 141 14.64 18.60 -21.34
CA ASP A 141 14.59 19.89 -22.04
C ASP A 141 15.87 20.73 -21.84
N ASP A 142 16.56 20.58 -20.71
CA ASP A 142 17.80 21.31 -20.37
C ASP A 142 19.06 20.75 -21.10
N LYS A 143 18.96 19.55 -21.70
CA LYS A 143 20.03 18.91 -22.48
C LYS A 143 20.02 19.29 -23.97
N ARG A 144 19.37 20.39 -24.34
CA ARG A 144 19.15 20.83 -25.72
C ARG A 144 20.09 21.94 -26.16
#